data_AF-A0AAN5CM22-F1
#
_entry.id   AF-A0AAN5CM22-F1
#
_cell.length_a   1.000
_cell.length_b   1.000
_cell.length_c   1.000
_cell.angle_alpha   90.00
_cell.angle_beta   90.00
_cell.angle_gamma   90.00
#
_symmetry.space_group_name_H-M   'P 1'
#
loop_
_entity.id
_entity.type
_entity.pdbx_description
1 polymer ?
#
loop_
_entity_poly.entity_id
_entity_poly.type
_entity_poly.pdbx_seq_one_letter_code
_entity_poly.pdbx_strand_id
1 'polypeptide(L)'
;SSPQKVEHRECQKQALFSRVSSRQNPAYGFPIAFAKVVHRDYEFLEEQLSVNYAEQHTFCFALDKKAPLSFRRRIMALSVCLPNVFRMSTTLILPVN
;
A
#
# COMPACT_ATOMS: atom_id res chain seq x y z
N SER A 1 10.26 -25.13 8.76
CA SER A 1 9.79 -24.60 7.47
C SER A 1 8.28 -24.53 7.50
N SER A 2 7.70 -23.37 7.75
CA SER A 2 6.24 -23.19 7.67
C SER A 2 5.97 -21.80 7.08
N PRO A 3 5.22 -21.69 5.97
CA PRO A 3 4.90 -20.40 5.39
C PRO A 3 3.99 -19.66 6.35
N GLN A 4 4.33 -18.40 6.60
CA GLN A 4 3.61 -17.50 7.49
C GLN A 4 2.12 -17.55 7.19
N LYS A 5 1.35 -18.18 8.09
CA LYS A 5 -0.08 -17.98 8.23
C LYS A 5 -0.27 -16.57 8.80
N VAL A 6 -0.04 -15.55 7.96
CA VAL A 6 -0.53 -14.19 8.23
C VAL A 6 -2.03 -14.31 8.11
N GLU A 7 -2.62 -14.57 9.27
CA GLU A 7 -4.03 -14.71 9.50
C GLU A 7 -4.78 -13.60 8.74
N HIS A 8 -5.72 -14.00 7.90
CA HIS A 8 -6.65 -13.16 7.14
C HIS A 8 -7.56 -12.26 8.03
N ARG A 9 -7.13 -11.91 9.25
CA ARG A 9 -7.94 -11.27 10.30
C ARG A 9 -7.62 -9.79 10.60
N GLU A 10 -6.85 -9.10 9.78
CA GLU A 10 -6.65 -7.64 9.94
C GLU A 10 -6.99 -6.81 8.70
N CYS A 11 -7.62 -7.42 7.70
CA CYS A 11 -8.29 -6.66 6.66
C CYS A 11 -9.79 -6.86 6.82
N GLN A 12 -10.48 -5.89 7.44
CA GLN A 12 -11.89 -5.69 7.09
C GLN A 12 -11.91 -5.22 5.64
N LYS A 13 -11.78 -6.16 4.69
CA LYS A 13 -11.61 -5.91 3.24
C LYS A 13 -12.62 -4.87 2.74
N GLN A 14 -13.84 -4.89 3.27
CA GLN A 14 -14.87 -3.91 2.97
C GLN A 14 -14.54 -2.47 3.40
N ALA A 15 -13.98 -2.22 4.58
CA ALA A 15 -13.85 -0.87 5.13
C ALA A 15 -12.71 -0.07 4.49
N LEU A 16 -11.57 -0.72 4.22
CA LEU A 16 -10.46 -0.07 3.53
C LEU A 16 -10.76 0.11 2.05
N PHE A 17 -11.31 -0.92 1.41
CA PHE A 17 -11.73 -0.84 0.01
C PHE A 17 -12.83 0.20 -0.17
N SER A 18 -13.83 0.29 0.72
CA SER A 18 -14.87 1.32 0.61
C SER A 18 -14.30 2.72 0.77
N ARG A 19 -13.40 2.96 1.72
CA ARG A 19 -12.74 4.26 1.90
C ARG A 19 -11.90 4.67 0.69
N VAL A 20 -11.14 3.73 0.14
CA VAL A 20 -10.22 3.97 -0.98
C VAL A 20 -10.99 4.10 -2.30
N SER A 21 -11.99 3.25 -2.54
CA SER A 21 -12.79 3.24 -3.78
C SER A 21 -13.93 4.27 -3.81
N SER A 22 -14.28 4.90 -2.67
CA SER A 22 -15.36 5.90 -2.63
C SER A 22 -15.03 7.17 -3.41
N ARG A 23 -13.75 7.49 -3.61
CA ARG A 23 -13.29 8.59 -4.48
C ARG A 23 -13.06 8.00 -5.87
N GLN A 24 -14.12 7.64 -6.58
CA GLN A 24 -14.01 7.02 -7.90
C GLN A 24 -13.21 7.93 -8.85
N ASN A 25 -11.95 7.57 -9.12
CA ASN A 25 -11.26 8.10 -10.28
C ASN A 25 -11.77 7.35 -11.52
N PRO A 26 -12.26 8.05 -12.56
CA PRO A 26 -12.85 7.36 -13.70
C PRO A 26 -11.81 6.52 -14.45
N ALA A 27 -12.27 5.37 -14.94
CA ALA A 27 -11.48 4.46 -15.76
C ALA A 27 -11.32 5.01 -17.19
N TYR A 28 -10.52 6.06 -17.36
CA TYR A 28 -10.34 6.73 -18.65
C TYR A 28 -9.52 5.95 -19.69
N GLY A 29 -9.14 4.69 -19.40
CA GLY A 29 -8.32 3.87 -20.31
C GLY A 29 -6.82 4.20 -20.29
N PHE A 30 -6.36 5.02 -19.35
CA PHE A 30 -4.95 5.39 -19.16
C PHE A 30 -4.44 4.85 -17.81
N PRO A 31 -3.93 3.60 -17.75
CA PRO A 31 -3.39 3.05 -16.51
C PRO A 31 -2.10 3.77 -16.10
N ILE A 32 -2.00 4.19 -14.84
CA ILE A 32 -0.84 4.86 -14.26
C ILE A 32 -0.19 3.92 -13.23
N ALA A 33 1.14 3.84 -13.25
CA ALA A 33 1.93 3.13 -12.26
C ALA A 33 2.61 4.12 -11.30
N PHE A 34 2.35 3.99 -10.01
CA PHE A 34 2.94 4.77 -8.94
C PHE A 34 4.01 3.95 -8.22
N ALA A 35 5.22 4.48 -8.10
CA ALA A 35 6.27 3.90 -7.28
C ALA A 35 6.67 4.90 -6.18
N LYS A 36 6.50 4.51 -4.91
CA LYS A 36 6.79 5.37 -3.76
C LYS A 36 7.79 4.71 -2.84
N VAL A 37 8.83 5.44 -2.46
CA VAL A 37 9.73 5.03 -1.38
C VAL A 37 9.23 5.67 -0.08
N VAL A 38 9.00 4.86 0.96
CA VAL A 38 8.31 5.32 2.17
C VAL A 38 8.98 4.81 3.45
N HIS A 39 8.89 5.62 4.51
CA HIS A 39 9.52 5.35 5.81
C HIS A 39 8.57 5.54 7.01
N ARG A 40 7.61 6.47 6.95
CA ARG A 40 6.66 6.82 8.04
C ARG A 40 5.35 7.42 7.51
N ASP A 41 4.49 7.91 8.41
CA ASP A 41 3.26 8.67 8.13
C ASP A 41 2.23 7.90 7.27
N TYR A 42 1.83 6.71 7.74
CA TYR A 42 0.96 5.82 6.97
C TYR A 42 -0.42 6.42 6.64
N GLU A 43 -1.03 7.16 7.57
CA GLU A 43 -2.35 7.78 7.38
C GLU A 43 -2.34 8.70 6.17
N PHE A 44 -1.27 9.49 6.00
CA PHE A 44 -1.07 10.36 4.86
C PHE A 44 -0.88 9.57 3.56
N LEU A 45 -0.21 8.42 3.61
CA LEU A 45 -0.04 7.54 2.46
C LEU A 45 -1.37 6.87 2.04
N GLU A 46 -2.20 6.46 3.00
CA GLU A 46 -3.54 5.93 2.76
C GLU A 46 -4.45 7.00 2.14
N GLU A 47 -4.40 8.23 2.64
CA GLU A 47 -5.16 9.34 2.08
C GLU A 47 -4.72 9.67 0.65
N GLN A 48 -3.41 9.78 0.40
CA GLN A 48 -2.89 9.95 -0.96
C GLN A 48 -3.29 8.81 -1.89
N LEU A 49 -3.27 7.57 -1.41
CA LEU A 49 -3.74 6.43 -2.18
C LEU A 49 -5.22 6.60 -2.52
N SER A 50 -6.07 6.93 -1.54
CA SER A 50 -7.52 7.09 -1.75
C SER A 50 -7.85 8.14 -2.81
N VAL A 51 -7.10 9.24 -2.87
CA VAL A 51 -7.33 10.31 -3.87
C VAL A 51 -6.90 9.89 -5.27
N ASN A 52 -5.91 9.00 -5.40
CA ASN A 52 -5.37 8.56 -6.69
C ASN A 52 -5.90 7.18 -7.11
N TYR A 53 -6.66 6.48 -6.28
CA TYR A 53 -7.00 5.09 -6.54
C TYR A 53 -7.95 4.96 -7.73
N ALA A 54 -7.58 4.07 -8.65
CA ALA A 54 -8.43 3.57 -9.72
C ALA A 54 -8.08 2.11 -9.96
N GLU A 55 -9.04 1.28 -10.39
CA GLU A 55 -8.81 -0.15 -10.59
C GLU A 55 -7.70 -0.43 -11.61
N GLN A 56 -7.61 0.40 -12.66
CA GLN A 56 -6.56 0.29 -13.68
C GLN A 56 -5.19 0.82 -13.25
N HIS A 57 -5.09 1.53 -12.12
CA HIS A 57 -3.82 2.05 -11.63
C HIS A 57 -3.08 0.99 -10.81
N THR A 58 -1.76 1.06 -10.80
CA THR A 58 -0.88 0.15 -10.03
C THR A 58 -0.08 0.97 -9.03
N PHE A 59 0.00 0.52 -7.78
CA PHE A 59 0.74 1.20 -6.72
C PHE A 59 1.80 0.28 -6.13
N CYS A 60 3.06 0.72 -6.08
CA CYS A 60 4.16 -0.03 -5.49
C CYS A 60 4.85 0.78 -4.40
N PHE A 61 4.98 0.18 -3.21
CA PHE A 61 5.67 0.78 -2.07
C PHE A 61 7.01 0.07 -1.82
N ALA A 62 8.10 0.81 -1.99
CA ALA A 62 9.43 0.43 -1.52
C ALA A 62 9.62 0.94 -0.09
N LEU A 63 9.90 0.02 0.84
CA LEU A 63 10.07 0.37 2.25
C LEU A 63 11.53 0.68 2.55
N ASP A 64 11.77 1.79 3.25
CA ASP A 64 13.04 2.01 3.91
C ASP A 64 13.26 0.97 5.04
N LYS A 65 14.46 0.40 5.12
CA LYS A 65 14.82 -0.66 6.08
C LYS A 65 14.72 -0.17 7.53
N LYS A 66 14.99 1.12 7.77
CA LYS A 66 14.94 1.78 9.08
C LYS A 66 13.50 2.13 9.49
N ALA A 67 12.51 1.95 8.60
CA ALA A 67 11.11 2.24 8.92
C ALA A 67 10.63 1.42 10.13
N PRO A 68 9.83 2.01 11.05
CA PRO A 68 9.31 1.31 12.22
C PRO A 68 8.56 0.03 11.84
N LEU A 69 8.70 -1.03 12.64
CA LEU A 69 8.06 -2.33 12.34
C LEU A 69 6.53 -2.21 12.24
N SER A 70 5.92 -1.36 13.08
CA SER A 70 4.49 -1.05 13.04
C SER A 70 4.07 -0.46 11.68
N PHE A 71 4.83 0.51 11.16
CA PHE A 71 4.61 1.10 9.84
C PHE A 71 4.73 0.05 8.72
N ARG A 72 5.79 -0.76 8.74
CA ARG A 72 6.03 -1.82 7.74
C ARG A 72 4.88 -2.85 7.70
N ARG A 73 4.32 -3.21 8.87
CA ARG A 73 3.14 -4.10 8.97
C ARG A 73 1.89 -3.49 8.35
N ARG A 74 1.65 -2.18 8.56
CA ARG A 74 0.50 -1.50 7.96
C ARG A 74 0.59 -1.44 6.43
N ILE A 75 1.76 -1.13 5.86
CA ILE A 75 1.97 -1.19 4.40
C ILE A 75 1.80 -2.62 3.86
N MET A 76 2.26 -3.64 4.60
CA MET A 76 2.03 -5.04 4.23
C MET A 76 0.53 -5.37 4.22
N ALA A 77 -0.22 -5.01 5.27
CA ALA A 77 -1.66 -5.20 5.32
C ALA A 77 -2.37 -4.50 4.15
N LEU A 78 -2.01 -3.25 3.85
CA LEU A 78 -2.51 -2.49 2.70
C LEU A 78 -2.32 -3.25 1.37
N SER A 79 -1.13 -3.82 1.13
CA SER A 79 -0.84 -4.61 -0.08
C SER A 79 -1.57 -5.95 -0.16
N VAL A 80 -2.01 -6.51 0.97
CA VAL A 80 -2.85 -7.72 1.00
C VAL A 80 -4.32 -7.38 0.80
N CYS A 81 -4.73 -6.17 1.18
CA CYS A 81 -6.11 -5.71 1.11
C CYS A 81 -6.55 -5.26 -0.29
N LEU A 82 -5.64 -4.70 -1.09
CA LEU A 82 -5.97 -4.08 -2.38
C LEU A 82 -5.21 -4.79 -3.52
N PRO A 83 -5.91 -5.30 -4.56
CA PRO A 83 -5.32 -6.21 -5.54
C PRO A 83 -4.28 -5.55 -6.48
N ASN A 84 -4.32 -4.22 -6.60
CA ASN A 84 -3.42 -3.40 -7.42
C ASN A 84 -2.40 -2.62 -6.58
N VAL A 85 -2.24 -2.98 -5.30
CA VAL A 85 -1.25 -2.41 -4.39
C VAL A 85 -0.21 -3.45 -4.02
N PHE A 86 1.05 -3.11 -4.23
CA PHE A 86 2.19 -3.99 -4.04
C PHE A 86 3.19 -3.40 -3.07
N ARG A 87 3.97 -4.28 -2.44
CA ARG A 87 5.15 -3.92 -1.66
C ARG A 87 6.37 -4.58 -2.27
N MET A 88 7.47 -3.85 -2.39
CA MET A 88 8.72 -4.42 -2.89
C MET A 88 9.23 -5.54 -1.97
N SER A 89 9.64 -6.68 -2.53
CA SER A 89 10.15 -7.82 -1.75
C SER A 89 11.35 -7.44 -0.89
N THR A 90 12.23 -6.59 -1.44
CA THR A 90 13.45 -6.07 -0.81
C THR A 90 13.23 -4.68 -0.24
N THR A 91 13.75 -4.42 0.96
CA THR A 91 13.77 -3.08 1.56
C THR A 91 15.00 -2.29 1.12
N LEU A 92 14.83 -1.00 0.87
CA LEU A 92 15.92 -0.08 0.51
C LEU A 92 16.50 0.56 1.78
N ILE A 93 17.76 1.00 1.75
CA ILE A 93 18.31 1.85 2.81
C ILE A 93 18.47 3.24 2.21
N LEU A 94 17.69 4.21 2.68
CA LEU A 94 17.85 5.59 2.27
C LEU A 94 18.88 6.31 3.16
N PRO A 95 19.73 7.17 2.58
CA PRO A 95 20.46 8.15 3.35
C PRO A 95 19.44 9.12 3.95
N VAL A 96 19.43 9.23 5.27
CA VAL A 96 18.68 10.28 5.97
C VAL A 96 19.67 11.44 6.07
N ASN A 97 19.30 12.59 5.51
CA ASN A 97 20.05 13.83 5.67
C ASN A 97 19.70 14.48 7.01
#